data_AF-A0A2M9FW64-F1
#
_entry.id   AF-A0A2M9FW64-F1
#
_cell.length_a   1.000
_cell.length_b   1.000
_cell.length_c   1.000
_cell.angle_alpha   90.00
_cell.angle_beta   90.00
_cell.angle_gamma   90.00
#
_symmetry.space_group_name_H-M   'P 1'
#
loop_
_entity.id
_entity.type
_entity.pdbx_description
1 polymer ?
#
loop_
_entity_poly.entity_id
_entity_poly.type
_entity_poly.pdbx_seq_one_letter_code
_entity_poly.pdbx_strand_id
1 'polypeptide(L)' 'MTEMKRFSVSVEREEYEALRHIAQSHRPPLSLQYVVRYALQEFLDKHEGQQLMLKFKGSDRK' A
#
# COMPACT_ATOMS: atom_id res chain seq x y z
N MET A 1 -6.92 10.76 21.60
CA MET A 1 -7.58 9.72 20.79
C MET A 1 -7.24 9.99 19.35
N THR A 2 -6.60 9.05 18.65
CA THR A 2 -6.24 9.23 17.24
C THR A 2 -7.48 8.99 16.39
N GLU A 3 -7.93 9.99 15.63
CA GLU A 3 -9.10 9.87 14.77
C GLU A 3 -8.73 9.12 13.48
N MET A 4 -9.29 7.94 13.26
CA MET A 4 -9.07 7.18 12.03
C MET A 4 -10.15 7.49 10.99
N LYS A 5 -9.75 7.97 9.81
CA LYS A 5 -10.64 8.12 8.66
C LYS A 5 -10.65 6.86 7.81
N ARG A 6 -11.83 6.45 7.33
CA ARG A 6 -11.96 5.31 6.41
C ARG A 6 -11.62 5.78 5.00
N PHE A 7 -10.68 5.08 4.37
CA PHE A 7 -10.28 5.25 2.98
C PHE A 7 -10.32 3.88 2.31
N SER A 8 -10.98 3.80 1.15
CA SER A 8 -11.14 2.56 0.40
C SER A 8 -10.55 2.73 -0.99
N VAL A 9 -9.75 1.75 -1.42
CA VAL A 9 -9.15 1.69 -2.75
C VAL A 9 -9.39 0.33 -3.36
N SER A 10 -9.66 0.32 -4.67
CA SER A 10 -9.64 -0.90 -5.47
C SER A 10 -8.21 -1.17 -5.91
N VAL A 11 -7.79 -2.44 -5.84
CA VAL A 11 -6.47 -2.91 -6.29
C VAL A 11 -6.67 -3.98 -7.35
N GLU A 12 -5.69 -4.16 -8.23
CA GLU A 12 -5.69 -5.26 -9.18
C GLU A 12 -5.55 -6.60 -8.46
N ARG A 13 -6.01 -7.69 -9.08
CA ARG A 13 -5.97 -9.03 -8.49
C ARG A 13 -4.55 -9.45 -8.10
N GLU A 14 -3.59 -9.15 -8.96
CA GLU A 14 -2.18 -9.47 -8.76
C GLU A 14 -1.60 -8.76 -7.54
N GLU A 15 -1.96 -7.48 -7.35
CA GLU A 15 -1.57 -6.69 -6.18
C GLU A 15 -2.18 -7.25 -4.90
N TYR A 16 -3.45 -7.65 -4.93
CA TYR A 16 -4.12 -8.26 -3.79
C TYR A 16 -3.44 -9.57 -3.36
N GLU A 17 -3.15 -10.47 -4.31
CA GLU A 17 -2.48 -11.74 -4.00
C GLU A 17 -1.05 -11.50 -3.49
N ALA A 18 -0.33 -10.52 -4.03
CA ALA A 18 0.99 -10.14 -3.53
C ALA A 18 0.93 -9.63 -2.07
N LEU A 19 -0.03 -8.75 -1.75
CA LEU A 19 -0.25 -8.28 -0.37
C LEU A 19 -0.60 -9.44 0.58
N ARG A 20 -1.43 -10.38 0.12
CA ARG A 20 -1.80 -11.57 0.88
C ARG A 20 -0.59 -12.47 1.14
N HIS A 21 0.26 -12.69 0.16
CA HIS A 21 1.47 -13.49 0.31
C HIS A 21 2.45 -12.86 1.31
N ILE A 22 2.62 -11.52 1.27
CA ILE A 22 3.42 -10.79 2.27
C ILE A 22 2.82 -11.01 3.66
N ALA A 23 1.53 -10.81 3.84
CA ALA A 23 0.88 -11.00 5.14
C ALA A 23 1.09 -12.40 5.72
N GLN A 24 1.01 -13.43 4.88
CA GLN A 24 1.11 -14.84 5.27
C GLN A 24 2.54 -15.33 5.52
N SER A 25 3.56 -14.66 4.98
CA SER A 25 4.96 -15.06 5.16
C SER A 25 5.51 -14.74 6.57
N HIS A 26 4.84 -13.86 7.31
CA HIS A 26 5.19 -13.55 8.70
C HIS A 26 4.68 -14.60 9.69
N ARG A 27 5.37 -14.76 10.83
CA ARG A 27 4.90 -15.55 11.98
C ARG A 27 4.85 -14.68 13.25
N PRO A 28 3.66 -14.40 13.82
CA PRO A 28 2.33 -14.77 13.32
C PRO A 28 1.96 -14.04 12.02
N PRO A 29 0.98 -14.55 11.23
CA PRO A 29 0.50 -13.86 10.05
C PRO A 29 -0.03 -12.46 10.37
N LEU A 30 0.25 -11.50 9.49
CA LEU A 30 -0.25 -10.13 9.61
C LEU A 30 -1.63 -10.00 8.96
N SER A 31 -2.39 -8.97 9.32
CA SER A 31 -3.62 -8.63 8.60
C SER A 31 -3.31 -7.82 7.35
N LEU A 32 -4.13 -7.95 6.30
CA LEU A 32 -4.00 -7.10 5.10
C LEU A 32 -4.08 -5.60 5.45
N GLN A 33 -4.95 -5.24 6.40
CA GLN A 33 -5.05 -3.87 6.89
C GLN A 33 -3.71 -3.37 7.47
N TYR A 34 -3.00 -4.22 8.22
CA TYR A 34 -1.69 -3.85 8.78
C TYR A 34 -0.66 -3.64 7.67
N VAL A 35 -0.58 -4.57 6.70
CA VAL A 35 0.36 -4.47 5.58
C VAL A 35 0.12 -3.21 4.76
N VAL A 36 -1.14 -2.89 4.47
CA VAL A 36 -1.51 -1.67 3.73
C VAL A 36 -1.16 -0.41 4.54
N ARG A 37 -1.40 -0.41 5.85
CA ARG A 37 -1.01 0.72 6.71
C ARG A 37 0.50 0.91 6.78
N TYR A 38 1.26 -0.18 6.85
CA TYR A 38 2.72 -0.14 6.81
C TYR A 38 3.21 0.46 5.49
N ALA A 39 2.71 -0.04 4.35
CA ALA A 39 3.07 0.50 3.04
C ALA A 39 2.72 1.99 2.90
N LEU A 40 1.57 2.43 3.43
CA LEU A 40 1.18 3.83 3.46
C LEU A 40 2.15 4.67 4.29
N GLN A 41 2.54 4.20 5.48
CA GLN A 41 3.48 4.93 6.34
C GLN A 41 4.86 5.06 5.68
N GLU A 42 5.40 3.97 5.15
CA GLU A 42 6.67 3.99 4.41
C GLU A 42 6.63 4.95 3.22
N PHE A 43 5.50 5.01 2.51
CA PHE A 43 5.31 5.97 1.42
C PHE A 43 5.30 7.41 1.94
N LEU A 44 4.56 7.69 3.01
CA LEU A 44 4.50 9.04 3.59
C LEU A 44 5.87 9.50 4.11
N ASP A 45 6.57 8.64 4.84
CA ASP A 45 7.89 8.93 5.41
C ASP A 45 8.92 9.19 4.30
N LYS A 46 8.87 8.40 3.22
CA LYS A 46 9.76 8.58 2.06
C LYS A 46 9.52 9.90 1.32
N HIS A 47 8.30 10.41 1.33
CA HIS A 47 7.90 11.58 0.56
C HIS A 47 7.62 12.82 1.41
N GLU A 48 7.89 12.75 2.71
CA GLU A 48 7.73 13.89 3.62
C GLU A 48 8.60 15.06 3.16
N GLY A 49 7.97 16.21 2.94
CA GLY A 49 8.65 17.42 2.46
C GLY A 49 9.12 17.39 1.00
N GLN A 50 8.77 16.35 0.22
CA GLN A 50 9.15 16.21 -1.18
C GLN A 50 7.94 16.34 -2.11
N GLN A 51 8.12 17.00 -3.25
CA GLN A 51 7.13 16.95 -4.32
C GLN A 51 7.10 15.53 -4.91
N LEU A 52 5.91 14.93 -4.95
CA LEU A 52 5.72 13.60 -5.51
C LEU A 52 6.03 13.60 -7.01
N MET A 53 7.17 13.02 -7.39
CA MET A 53 7.53 12.83 -8.79
C MET A 53 6.87 11.56 -9.33
N LEU A 54 5.69 11.71 -9.93
CA LEU A 54 4.97 10.61 -10.54
C LEU A 54 5.65 10.18 -11.84
N LYS A 55 6.45 9.11 -11.78
CA LYS A 55 6.86 8.37 -12.98
C LYS A 55 5.74 7.42 -13.34
N PHE A 56 4.73 7.90 -14.07
CA PHE A 56 3.71 7.03 -14.63
C PHE A 56 4.36 6.03 -15.59
N LYS A 57 4.45 4.76 -15.20
CA LYS A 57 4.77 3.66 -16.11
C LYS A 57 3.45 2.94 -16.40
N GLY A 58 2.63 3.49 -17.30
CA GLY A 58 1.29 2.94 -17.52
C GLY A 58 0.41 3.58 -18.59
N SER A 59 0.96 4.33 -19.55
CA SER A 59 0.19 4.85 -20.70
C SER A 59 0.59 4.18 -22.02
N ASP A 60 0.89 2.89 -21.99
CA ASP A 60 0.97 2.03 -23.18
C ASP A 60 0.12 0.77 -22.92
N ARG A 61 -1.20 0.96 -22.89
CA ARG A 61 -2.14 -0.10 -23.27
C ARG A 61 -2.70 0.31 -24.64
N LYS A 62 -2.06 -0.20 -25.70
CA LYS A 62 -2.62 -0.25 -27.05
C LYS A 62 -3.72 -1.30 -27.12
#